data_AF-A0A7J9F598-F1
#
_entry.id   AF-A0A7J9F598-F1
#
_cell.length_a   1.000
_cell.length_b   1.000
_cell.length_c   1.000
_cell.angle_alpha   90.00
_cell.angle_beta   90.00
_cell.angle_gamma   90.00
#
_symmetry.space_group_name_H-M   'P 1'
#
loop_
_entity.id
_entity.type
_entity.pdbx_description
1 polymer ?
#
loop_
_entity_poly.entity_id
_entity_poly.type
_entity_poly.pdbx_seq_one_letter_code
_entity_poly.pdbx_strand_id
1 'polypeptide(L)'
;MTRPSPPNVIKAYADQFQKDLTSFLSMHSNEIIPQSHMVLTFLARKNPNPSDQDYGWELLAKSLLNLVAQAICFIYVLGVLKERNMDSFNLPLYTHCKEEVVEIIVRERSFEINNLQVFVTDSDPLSRDEQLCNKDSSFSFYTKIGENIANTVRAGLETILSIRV
;
A
#
# COMPACT_ATOMS: atom_id res chain seq x y z
N MET A 1 4.71 -3.10 -4.12
CA MET A 1 5.79 -3.94 -4.68
C MET A 1 6.80 -3.05 -5.35
N THR A 2 8.09 -3.34 -5.21
CA THR A 2 9.16 -2.50 -5.75
C THR A 2 9.80 -3.18 -6.96
N ARG A 3 10.35 -2.40 -7.89
CA ARG A 3 11.07 -2.89 -9.09
C ARG A 3 12.07 -4.04 -8.86
N PRO A 4 12.81 -4.15 -7.73
CA PRO A 4 13.69 -5.29 -7.48
C PRO A 4 12.98 -6.61 -7.08
N SER A 5 11.65 -6.65 -7.00
CA SER A 5 10.93 -7.86 -6.56
C SER A 5 10.96 -8.97 -7.64
N PRO A 6 11.28 -10.22 -7.29
CA PRO A 6 11.22 -11.34 -8.24
C PRO A 6 9.82 -11.54 -8.85
N PRO A 7 9.70 -11.91 -10.14
CA PRO A 7 8.40 -12.05 -10.81
C PRO A 7 7.44 -13.05 -10.13
N ASN A 8 7.97 -14.11 -9.52
CA ASN A 8 7.18 -15.09 -8.78
C ASN A 8 6.54 -14.49 -7.52
N VAL A 9 7.19 -13.53 -6.86
CA VAL A 9 6.63 -12.82 -5.70
C VAL A 9 5.48 -11.92 -6.15
N ILE A 10 5.68 -11.20 -7.27
CA ILE A 10 4.64 -10.35 -7.85
C ILE A 10 3.38 -11.17 -8.16
N LYS A 11 3.58 -12.32 -8.82
CA LYS A 11 2.50 -13.25 -9.12
C LYS A 11 1.80 -13.78 -7.86
N ALA A 12 2.56 -14.19 -6.84
CA ALA A 12 1.96 -14.73 -5.62
C ALA A 12 1.02 -13.74 -4.92
N TYR A 13 1.36 -12.45 -4.90
CA TYR A 13 0.47 -11.43 -4.35
C TYR A 13 -0.74 -11.15 -5.23
N ALA A 14 -0.58 -11.17 -6.56
CA ALA A 14 -1.71 -11.03 -7.47
C ALA A 14 -2.70 -12.20 -7.30
N ASP A 15 -2.19 -13.43 -7.19
CA ASP A 15 -2.99 -14.63 -6.94
C ASP A 15 -3.71 -14.55 -5.59
N GLN A 16 -3.01 -14.06 -4.54
CA GLN A 16 -3.60 -13.88 -3.20
C GLN A 16 -4.71 -12.82 -3.22
N PHE A 17 -4.47 -11.67 -3.85
CA PHE A 17 -5.48 -10.63 -4.03
C PHE A 17 -6.71 -11.15 -4.77
N GLN A 18 -6.50 -11.92 -5.85
CA GLN A 18 -7.59 -12.54 -6.60
C GLN A 18 -8.44 -13.43 -5.69
N LYS A 19 -7.80 -14.31 -4.92
CA LYS A 19 -8.47 -15.21 -3.98
C LYS A 19 -9.25 -14.44 -2.91
N ASP A 20 -8.65 -13.42 -2.33
CA ASP A 20 -9.24 -12.64 -1.24
C ASP A 20 -10.45 -11.83 -1.72
N LEU A 21 -10.34 -11.14 -2.85
CA LEU A 21 -11.46 -10.39 -3.41
C LEU A 21 -12.59 -11.30 -3.90
N THR A 22 -12.29 -12.44 -4.53
CA THR A 22 -13.32 -13.43 -4.90
C THR A 22 -14.06 -13.93 -3.65
N SER A 23 -13.33 -14.26 -2.59
CA SER A 23 -13.94 -14.74 -1.34
C SER A 23 -14.80 -13.66 -0.69
N PHE A 24 -14.30 -12.42 -0.65
CA PHE A 24 -15.03 -11.25 -0.15
C PHE A 24 -16.37 -11.07 -0.88
N LEU A 25 -16.36 -11.05 -2.21
CA LEU A 25 -17.58 -10.90 -3.02
C LEU A 25 -18.56 -12.06 -2.77
N SER A 26 -18.07 -13.30 -2.78
CA SER A 26 -18.91 -14.47 -2.55
C SER A 26 -19.54 -14.51 -1.15
N MET A 27 -18.85 -14.03 -0.12
CA MET A 27 -19.44 -13.91 1.22
C MET A 27 -20.52 -12.84 1.24
N HIS A 28 -20.22 -11.64 0.72
CA HIS A 28 -21.16 -10.53 0.76
C HIS A 28 -22.37 -10.70 -0.16
N SER A 29 -22.29 -11.52 -1.21
CA SER A 29 -23.46 -11.83 -2.04
C SER A 29 -24.56 -12.58 -1.29
N ASN A 30 -24.20 -13.31 -0.24
CA ASN A 30 -25.15 -13.99 0.65
C ASN A 30 -25.73 -13.06 1.73
N GLU A 31 -25.04 -11.97 2.05
CA GLU A 31 -25.43 -11.02 3.11
C GLU A 31 -26.30 -9.89 2.57
N ILE A 32 -26.12 -9.55 1.30
CA ILE A 32 -26.72 -8.39 0.65
C ILE A 32 -28.09 -8.73 0.06
N ILE A 33 -29.05 -7.82 0.21
CA ILE A 33 -30.41 -7.98 -0.33
C ILE A 33 -30.37 -7.91 -1.86
N PRO A 34 -31.15 -8.73 -2.60
CA PRO A 34 -31.23 -8.65 -4.05
C PRO A 34 -31.50 -7.22 -4.55
N GLN A 35 -30.81 -6.83 -5.63
CA GLN A 35 -30.91 -5.50 -6.28
C GLN A 35 -30.36 -4.32 -5.47
N SER A 36 -29.70 -4.55 -4.33
CA SER A 36 -29.00 -3.49 -3.62
C SER A 36 -27.57 -3.28 -4.15
N HIS A 37 -26.89 -2.25 -3.64
CA HIS A 37 -25.62 -1.77 -4.16
C HIS A 37 -24.52 -1.86 -3.10
N MET A 38 -23.31 -2.22 -3.56
CA MET A 38 -22.08 -2.16 -2.77
C MET A 38 -21.16 -1.09 -3.36
N VAL A 39 -20.53 -0.30 -2.49
CA VAL A 39 -19.50 0.67 -2.88
C VAL A 39 -18.18 0.23 -2.26
N LEU A 40 -17.18 -0.01 -3.10
CA LEU A 40 -15.83 -0.38 -2.68
C LEU A 40 -14.83 0.70 -3.08
N THR A 41 -14.01 1.11 -2.10
CA THR A 41 -12.93 2.08 -2.30
C THR A 41 -11.66 1.53 -1.69
N PHE A 42 -10.61 1.42 -2.50
CA PHE A 42 -9.32 0.91 -2.06
C PHE A 42 -8.19 1.52 -2.90
N LEU A 43 -6.96 1.46 -2.37
CA LEU A 43 -5.78 1.94 -3.07
C LEU A 43 -5.51 1.07 -4.31
N ALA A 44 -5.43 1.70 -5.48
CA ALA A 44 -5.22 1.03 -6.75
C ALA A 44 -4.05 1.67 -7.51
N ARG A 45 -3.47 0.91 -8.44
CA ARG A 45 -2.50 1.43 -9.41
C ARG A 45 -3.19 1.84 -10.71
N LYS A 46 -2.74 2.95 -11.30
CA LYS A 46 -3.25 3.45 -12.59
C LYS A 46 -2.74 2.63 -13.78
N ASN A 47 -1.50 2.16 -13.73
CA ASN A 47 -0.90 1.35 -14.81
C ASN A 47 -1.14 -0.15 -14.56
N PRO A 48 -1.54 -0.93 -15.58
CA PRO A 48 -1.63 -2.39 -15.48
C PRO A 48 -0.33 -3.06 -15.04
N ASN A 49 0.83 -2.53 -15.45
CA ASN A 49 2.13 -3.07 -15.08
C ASN A 49 2.49 -2.71 -13.61
N PRO A 50 2.65 -3.70 -12.71
CA PRO A 50 2.99 -3.47 -11.31
C PRO A 50 4.32 -2.73 -11.08
N SER A 51 5.23 -2.77 -12.06
CA SER A 51 6.61 -2.27 -11.93
C SER A 51 6.79 -0.80 -12.34
N ASP A 52 5.77 -0.22 -12.99
CA ASP A 52 5.91 1.07 -13.68
C ASP A 52 5.61 2.28 -12.79
N GLN A 53 5.07 2.08 -11.58
CA GLN A 53 4.66 3.18 -10.70
C GLN A 53 5.01 2.89 -9.23
N ASP A 54 5.69 3.86 -8.61
CA ASP A 54 5.94 3.87 -7.17
C ASP A 54 4.97 4.84 -6.47
N TYR A 55 4.23 4.31 -5.50
CA TYR A 55 3.25 5.04 -4.68
C TYR A 55 3.84 5.45 -3.32
N GLY A 56 5.16 5.69 -3.28
CA GLY A 56 5.90 5.94 -2.04
C GLY A 56 6.28 4.67 -1.27
N TRP A 57 5.93 3.48 -1.80
CA TRP A 57 6.30 2.21 -1.19
C TRP A 57 7.80 1.94 -1.31
N GLU A 58 8.46 2.40 -2.37
CA GLU A 58 9.91 2.33 -2.50
C GLU A 58 10.61 3.21 -1.47
N LEU A 59 10.09 4.40 -1.20
CA LEU A 59 10.62 5.29 -0.17
C LEU A 59 10.46 4.69 1.23
N LEU A 60 9.30 4.10 1.53
CA LEU A 60 9.10 3.35 2.77
C LEU A 60 10.09 2.19 2.89
N ALA A 61 10.24 1.37 1.84
CA ALA A 61 11.17 0.25 1.83
C ALA A 61 12.61 0.70 2.06
N LYS A 62 13.07 1.75 1.38
CA LYS A 62 14.40 2.36 1.58
C LYS A 62 14.57 2.88 3.01
N SER A 63 13.55 3.51 3.57
CA SER A 63 13.59 4.05 4.93
C SER A 63 13.70 2.94 5.98
N LEU A 64 12.96 1.85 5.80
CA LEU A 64 13.05 0.65 6.65
C LEU A 64 14.42 -0.03 6.53
N LEU A 65 14.94 -0.18 5.31
CA LEU A 65 16.29 -0.73 5.07
C LEU A 65 17.37 0.13 5.73
N ASN A 66 17.27 1.46 5.63
CA ASN A 66 18.20 2.39 6.29
C ASN A 66 18.14 2.29 7.81
N LEU A 67 16.94 2.21 8.40
CA LEU A 67 16.77 2.05 9.85
C LEU A 67 17.40 0.74 10.33
N VAL A 68 17.24 -0.34 9.57
CA VAL A 68 17.88 -1.62 9.88
C VAL A 68 19.40 -1.56 9.70
N ALA A 69 19.90 -0.93 8.64
CA ALA A 69 21.35 -0.75 8.46
C ALA A 69 21.97 0.02 9.63
N GLN A 70 21.30 1.07 10.12
CA GLN A 70 21.71 1.81 11.32
C GLN A 70 21.66 0.94 12.58
N ALA A 71 20.59 0.17 12.77
CA ALA A 71 20.47 -0.75 13.90
C ALA A 71 21.56 -1.84 13.88
N ILE A 72 21.86 -2.41 12.71
CA ILE A 72 22.95 -3.38 12.54
C ILE A 72 24.30 -2.74 12.84
N CYS A 73 24.57 -1.52 12.35
CA CYS A 73 25.79 -0.79 12.69
C CYS A 73 25.91 -0.56 14.20
N PHE A 74 24.83 -0.15 14.87
CA PHE A 74 24.81 0.05 16.31
C PHE A 74 25.08 -1.26 17.08
N ILE A 75 24.45 -2.35 16.66
CA ILE A 75 24.64 -3.69 17.23
C ILE A 75 26.07 -4.21 16.99
N TYR A 76 26.64 -3.95 15.82
CA TYR A 76 28.02 -4.30 15.48
C TYR A 76 29.01 -3.56 16.37
N VAL A 77 28.80 -2.26 16.60
CA VAL A 77 29.60 -1.46 17.54
C VAL A 77 29.46 -1.97 18.97
N LEU A 78 28.28 -2.47 19.36
CA LEU A 78 28.01 -3.03 20.69
C LEU A 78 28.42 -4.50 20.86
N GLY A 79 28.83 -5.21 19.80
CA GLY A 79 29.28 -6.60 19.85
C GLY A 79 28.19 -7.66 20.10
N VAL A 80 26.90 -7.33 19.92
CA VAL A 80 25.76 -8.21 20.24
C VAL A 80 25.11 -8.75 18.96
N LEU A 81 25.82 -9.52 18.15
CA LEU A 81 25.28 -10.03 16.89
C LEU A 81 24.19 -11.09 17.12
N LYS A 82 22.92 -10.70 16.91
CA LYS A 82 21.83 -11.65 16.61
C LYS A 82 21.22 -11.24 15.28
N GLU A 83 21.70 -11.87 14.22
CA GLU A 83 21.21 -11.68 12.86
C GLU A 83 19.72 -12.02 12.80
N ARG A 84 18.86 -11.02 12.53
CA ARG A 84 17.44 -11.25 12.29
C ARG A 84 17.20 -11.27 10.79
N ASN A 85 16.53 -12.32 10.32
CA ASN A 85 16.38 -12.59 8.90
C ASN A 85 15.26 -11.73 8.28
N MET A 86 15.63 -10.54 7.81
CA MET A 86 14.72 -9.54 7.22
C MET A 86 14.15 -9.99 5.86
N ASP A 87 14.84 -10.88 5.15
CA ASP A 87 14.40 -11.47 3.88
C ASP A 87 13.09 -12.29 4.02
N SER A 88 12.68 -12.59 5.25
CA SER A 88 11.46 -13.34 5.54
C SER A 88 10.21 -12.48 5.65
N PHE A 89 10.33 -11.15 5.77
CA PHE A 89 9.18 -10.27 5.95
C PHE A 89 8.76 -9.62 4.62
N ASN A 90 7.54 -9.96 4.18
CA ASN A 90 6.91 -9.30 3.05
C ASN A 90 5.68 -8.52 3.54
N LEU A 91 5.60 -7.24 3.19
CA LEU A 91 4.46 -6.38 3.55
C LEU A 91 3.20 -6.91 2.85
N PRO A 92 2.08 -7.20 3.56
CA PRO A 92 0.88 -7.78 2.97
C PRO A 92 0.04 -6.72 2.23
N LEU A 93 0.68 -6.01 1.28
CA LEU A 93 0.09 -4.91 0.55
C LEU A 93 0.29 -5.11 -0.95
N TYR A 94 -0.82 -5.31 -1.67
CA TYR A 94 -0.86 -5.41 -3.11
C TYR A 94 -1.67 -4.24 -3.70
N THR A 95 -1.04 -3.48 -4.60
CA THR A 95 -1.71 -2.43 -5.36
C THR A 95 -2.18 -3.02 -6.69
N HIS A 96 -3.48 -3.31 -6.79
CA HIS A 96 -4.11 -3.89 -7.97
C HIS A 96 -4.47 -2.80 -9.00
N CYS A 97 -4.61 -3.16 -10.28
CA CYS A 97 -5.14 -2.27 -11.32
C CYS A 97 -6.64 -2.50 -11.55
N LYS A 98 -7.26 -1.58 -12.29
CA LYS A 98 -8.70 -1.66 -12.58
C LYS A 98 -9.07 -2.94 -13.34
N GLU A 99 -8.20 -3.40 -14.24
CA GLU A 99 -8.43 -4.59 -15.06
C GLU A 99 -8.52 -5.86 -14.20
N GLU A 100 -7.64 -6.00 -13.20
CA GLU A 100 -7.65 -7.12 -12.26
C GLU A 100 -8.98 -7.19 -11.48
N VAL A 101 -9.47 -6.04 -11.02
CA VAL A 101 -10.74 -5.94 -10.28
C VAL A 101 -11.92 -6.32 -11.17
N VAL A 102 -11.96 -5.79 -12.41
CA VAL A 102 -13.02 -6.12 -13.38
C VAL A 102 -13.03 -7.61 -13.67
N GLU A 103 -11.86 -8.21 -13.93
CA GLU A 103 -11.74 -9.63 -14.21
C GLU A 103 -12.29 -10.48 -13.07
N ILE A 104 -11.97 -10.13 -11.81
CA ILE A 104 -12.43 -10.86 -10.63
C ILE A 104 -13.95 -10.77 -10.49
N ILE A 105 -14.54 -9.58 -10.61
CA ILE A 105 -16.00 -9.39 -10.46
C ILE A 105 -16.76 -10.14 -11.55
N VAL A 106 -16.31 -10.03 -12.82
CA VAL A 106 -16.93 -10.73 -13.95
C VAL A 106 -16.80 -12.25 -13.82
N ARG A 107 -15.69 -12.73 -13.25
CA ARG A 107 -15.46 -14.17 -13.02
C ARG A 107 -16.30 -14.72 -11.87
N GLU A 108 -16.46 -13.97 -10.79
CA GLU A 108 -17.20 -14.38 -9.58
C GLU A 108 -18.72 -14.34 -9.78
N ARG A 109 -19.23 -13.36 -10.56
CA ARG A 109 -20.62 -13.29 -11.07
C ARG A 109 -21.73 -12.99 -10.06
N SER A 110 -21.43 -12.70 -8.80
CA SER A 110 -22.46 -12.30 -7.83
C SER A 110 -22.87 -10.84 -7.96
N PHE A 111 -22.04 -9.99 -8.56
CA PHE A 111 -22.28 -8.55 -8.70
C PHE A 111 -22.06 -8.05 -10.12
N GLU A 112 -22.78 -7.00 -10.47
CA GLU A 112 -22.58 -6.23 -11.70
C GLU A 112 -21.89 -4.90 -11.37
N ILE A 113 -20.97 -4.48 -12.25
CA ILE A 113 -20.25 -3.21 -12.09
C ILE A 113 -21.13 -2.08 -12.64
N ASN A 114 -21.68 -1.26 -11.75
CA ASN A 114 -22.47 -0.09 -12.15
C ASN A 114 -21.57 1.11 -12.52
N ASN A 115 -20.53 1.38 -11.72
CA ASN A 115 -19.58 2.45 -11.96
C ASN A 115 -18.19 2.03 -11.45
N LEU A 116 -17.16 2.31 -12.24
CA LEU A 116 -15.77 2.04 -11.90
C LEU A 116 -14.92 3.26 -12.25
N GLN A 117 -14.25 3.82 -11.24
CA GLN A 117 -13.43 5.01 -11.41
C GLN A 117 -12.08 4.82 -10.73
N VAL A 118 -11.03 5.27 -11.41
CA VAL A 118 -9.69 5.41 -10.84
C VAL A 118 -9.37 6.89 -10.85
N PHE A 119 -9.19 7.46 -9.68
CA PHE A 119 -8.82 8.86 -9.50
C PHE A 119 -7.56 8.97 -8.67
N VAL A 120 -6.83 10.07 -8.85
CA VAL A 120 -5.64 10.38 -8.08
C VAL A 120 -6.07 11.28 -6.93
N THR A 121 -5.72 10.89 -5.71
CA THR A 121 -5.84 11.75 -4.54
C THR A 121 -4.52 12.46 -4.29
N ASP A 122 -4.57 13.75 -3.97
CA ASP A 122 -3.39 14.44 -3.48
C ASP A 122 -2.88 13.72 -2.23
N SER A 123 -1.59 13.39 -2.22
CA SER A 123 -0.95 12.68 -1.11
C SER A 123 -0.67 13.61 0.08
N ASP A 124 -0.93 14.92 -0.09
CA ASP A 124 -0.75 15.91 0.94
C ASP A 124 -1.96 15.90 1.90
N PRO A 125 -1.75 15.59 3.19
CA PRO A 125 -2.80 15.68 4.20
C PRO A 125 -3.10 17.12 4.64
N LEU A 126 -2.57 18.13 3.92
CA LEU A 126 -2.82 19.53 4.21
C LEU A 126 -4.19 19.95 3.66
N SER A 127 -4.90 20.76 4.43
CA SER A 127 -6.12 21.41 3.94
C SER A 127 -5.79 22.33 2.76
N ARG A 128 -6.72 22.48 1.81
CA ARG A 128 -6.57 23.38 0.66
C ARG A 128 -6.23 24.82 1.09
N ASP A 129 -6.64 25.21 2.31
CA ASP A 129 -6.37 26.51 2.92
C ASP A 129 -4.92 26.67 3.41
N GLU A 130 -4.28 25.60 3.88
CA GLU A 130 -2.86 25.60 4.28
C GLU A 130 -1.92 25.68 3.08
N GLN A 131 -2.30 25.09 1.93
CA GLN A 131 -1.56 25.21 0.67
C GLN A 131 -1.64 26.63 0.07
N LEU A 132 -2.78 27.31 0.24
CA LEU A 132 -2.98 28.67 -0.30
C LEU A 132 -2.29 29.76 0.54
N CYS A 133 -2.15 29.56 1.85
CA CYS A 133 -1.51 30.50 2.76
C CYS A 133 0.04 30.43 2.72
N ASN A 134 0.62 29.29 2.38
CA ASN A 134 2.08 29.11 2.27
C ASN A 134 2.55 29.17 0.81
N LYS A 135 2.62 30.39 0.26
CA LYS A 135 3.31 30.64 -1.02
C LYS A 135 4.83 30.61 -0.93
N ASP A 136 5.39 30.53 0.29
CA ASP A 136 6.82 30.34 0.48
C ASP A 136 7.15 28.86 0.41
N SER A 137 7.78 28.47 -0.70
CA SER A 137 8.45 27.18 -0.95
C SER A 137 9.67 26.99 -0.04
N SER A 138 9.47 27.15 1.27
CA SER A 138 10.49 27.05 2.29
C SER A 138 10.69 25.60 2.71
N PHE A 139 11.91 25.26 3.11
CA PHE A 139 12.29 23.93 3.60
C PHE A 139 11.41 23.44 4.75
N SER A 140 10.88 24.34 5.59
CA SER A 140 9.98 24.00 6.70
C SER A 140 8.63 23.46 6.22
N PHE A 141 8.12 23.93 5.08
CA PHE A 141 6.86 23.46 4.50
C PHE A 141 6.96 21.98 4.05
N TYR A 142 7.99 21.64 3.27
CA TYR A 142 8.24 20.26 2.83
C TYR A 142 8.55 19.32 4.00
N THR A 143 9.23 19.83 5.04
CA THR A 143 9.47 19.07 6.27
C THR A 143 8.13 18.71 6.94
N LYS A 144 7.19 19.65 7.00
CA LYS A 144 5.87 19.41 7.59
C LYS A 144 5.03 18.41 6.80
N ILE A 145 5.08 18.49 5.47
CA ILE A 145 4.45 17.50 4.59
C ILE A 145 5.03 16.10 4.86
N GLY A 146 6.36 15.98 4.88
CA GLY A 146 7.04 14.72 5.15
C GLY A 146 6.66 14.12 6.50
N GLU A 147 6.59 14.94 7.56
CA GLU A 147 6.17 14.51 8.89
C GLU A 147 4.73 13.98 8.89
N ASN A 148 3.81 14.67 8.23
CA ASN A 148 2.42 14.24 8.17
C ASN A 148 2.27 12.92 7.39
N ILE A 149 2.93 12.78 6.24
CA ILE A 149 2.94 11.53 5.46
C ILE A 149 3.51 10.39 6.30
N ALA A 150 4.64 10.60 6.99
CA ALA A 150 5.24 9.60 7.86
C ALA A 150 4.30 9.17 8.99
N ASN A 151 3.59 10.12 9.60
CA ASN A 151 2.60 9.82 10.65
C ASN A 151 1.41 9.01 10.11
N THR A 152 0.90 9.31 8.92
CA THR A 152 -0.17 8.53 8.27
C THR A 152 0.29 7.10 7.97
N VAL A 153 1.49 6.95 7.41
CA VAL A 153 2.06 5.62 7.12
C VAL A 153 2.28 4.84 8.42
N ARG A 154 2.82 5.49 9.46
CA ARG A 154 3.01 4.89 10.78
C ARG A 154 1.68 4.41 11.36
N ALA A 155 0.64 5.25 11.35
CA ALA A 155 -0.68 4.88 11.87
C ALA A 155 -1.27 3.62 11.20
N GLY A 156 -1.04 3.44 9.89
CA GLY A 156 -1.54 2.28 9.15
C GLY A 156 -0.67 1.02 9.26
N LEU A 157 0.65 1.16 9.39
CA LEU A 157 1.59 0.04 9.25
C LEU A 157 2.37 -0.30 10.52
N GLU A 158 2.39 0.56 11.54
CA GLU A 158 3.17 0.34 12.77
C GLU A 158 2.79 -0.98 13.43
N THR A 159 1.51 -1.31 13.53
CA THR A 159 1.06 -2.59 14.12
C THR A 159 1.59 -3.79 13.34
N ILE A 160 1.56 -3.75 12.01
CA ILE A 160 2.03 -4.85 11.15
C ILE A 160 3.55 -5.02 11.26
N LEU A 161 4.28 -3.90 11.32
CA LEU A 161 5.74 -3.88 11.42
C LEU A 161 6.23 -4.28 12.82
N SER A 162 5.48 -3.94 13.88
CA SER A 162 5.89 -4.18 15.28
C SER A 162 5.69 -5.62 15.74
N ILE A 163 4.85 -6.41 15.06
CA ILE A 163 4.56 -7.81 15.44
C ILE A 163 5.78 -8.73 15.22
N ARG A 164 6.82 -8.30 14.51
CA ARG A 164 8.02 -9.11 14.21
C ARG A 164 9.37 -8.47 14.53
N VAL A 165 9.41 -7.39 15.33
CA VAL A 165 10.65 -6.86 15.92
C VAL A 165 10.80 -7.38 17.34
#